data_AF-A0A957N2V9-F1
#
_entry.id   AF-A0A957N2V9-F1
#
_cell.length_a   1.000
_cell.length_b   1.000
_cell.length_c   1.000
_cell.angle_alpha   90.00
_cell.angle_beta   90.00
_cell.angle_gamma   90.00
#
_symmetry.space_group_name_H-M   'P 1'
#
loop_
_entity.id
_entity.type
_entity.pdbx_description
1 polymer ?
#
loop_
_entity_poly.entity_id
_entity_poly.type
_entity_poly.pdbx_seq_one_letter_code
_entity_poly.pdbx_strand_id
1 'polypeptide(L)'
;TSGTGSEALMGNAEQCSMLYLEARCLLVTKGAGSQGVQNGSISCIALPEALPGGVRAVLAENMLASLLGLECASGNDALASHSEIRKTAKLMCQFIPGTDFIHSGYSVMPKRDNLFGGGNFDAEDLDDYNVLQRDMQVDAGLRPVTEDETLAIRRHGARAIQAVYAELGFPPISDGEVDAAVRAHSSDDMPARDVVADLAAADAFLAGDRSMVDVAAALQRRGFDDVATNLLQMARQRIAGDYLQPAAIFDADFKVRSAINDVNDYTGPGTGYRLEGARWQELQAIRQAKSPRDFIDANMGTPSPKFAPLGPAKVGTHGEVVVAVGPAFNDALTKTIGGIEHEAVLIALLTGVAREGLTARVVRVNHTSDCAAIGQIGAALSGAGIGIGLQSRGTTVIHKRGLARLNNLELFPQSPSLTLETYEQIGRNAARYAKGESPAPVGVKIDNWARLRLIVKTALLHRRETEQIHDAPPTELWFDWEPEV
;
A
#
# COMPACT_ATOMS: atom_id res chain seq x y z
N THR A 1 -1.92 24.07 24.73
CA THR A 1 -1.05 23.81 23.57
C THR A 1 0.26 24.56 23.76
N SER A 2 1.38 23.90 23.48
CA SER A 2 2.74 24.45 23.45
C SER A 2 3.50 23.80 22.29
N GLY A 3 4.80 24.03 22.16
CA GLY A 3 5.61 23.37 21.15
C GLY A 3 6.95 24.06 20.92
N THR A 4 8.00 23.28 20.68
CA THR A 4 9.32 23.87 20.37
C THR A 4 9.26 24.85 19.19
N GLY A 5 9.86 26.02 19.38
CA GLY A 5 10.04 27.03 18.34
C GLY A 5 9.13 28.25 18.44
N SER A 6 8.06 28.20 19.26
CA SER A 6 7.13 29.34 19.45
C SER A 6 7.84 30.62 19.88
N GLU A 7 8.67 30.57 20.92
CA GLU A 7 9.31 31.77 21.47
C GLU A 7 10.34 32.34 20.50
N ALA A 8 11.03 31.48 19.75
CA ALA A 8 11.97 31.88 18.72
C ALA A 8 11.26 32.52 17.52
N LEU A 9 10.14 31.94 17.06
CA LEU A 9 9.30 32.51 16.02
C LEU A 9 8.72 33.88 16.44
N MET A 10 8.34 34.01 17.71
CA MET A 10 7.84 35.25 18.31
C MET A 10 8.96 36.25 18.68
N GLY A 11 10.24 35.93 18.42
CA GLY A 11 11.37 36.84 18.60
C GLY A 11 11.89 37.00 20.04
N ASN A 12 11.44 36.17 20.98
CA ASN A 12 11.69 36.33 22.42
C ASN A 12 12.26 35.04 23.06
N ALA A 13 13.22 34.37 22.41
CA ALA A 13 13.78 33.09 22.87
C ALA A 13 14.77 33.19 24.06
N GLU A 14 15.07 34.40 24.57
CA GLU A 14 15.93 34.58 25.76
C GLU A 14 17.30 33.85 25.69
N GLN A 15 17.90 33.71 24.50
CA GLN A 15 19.14 32.92 24.27
C GLN A 15 19.07 31.46 24.73
N CYS A 16 17.86 30.92 24.87
CA CYS A 16 17.63 29.55 25.30
C CYS A 16 17.40 28.61 24.10
N SER A 17 17.60 27.31 24.31
CA SER A 17 17.21 26.31 23.31
C SER A 17 15.69 26.14 23.27
N MET A 18 15.15 25.79 22.10
CA MET A 18 13.70 25.57 21.94
C MET A 18 13.20 24.49 22.90
N LEU A 19 13.95 23.38 23.06
CA LEU A 19 13.54 22.29 23.95
C LEU A 19 13.53 22.69 25.43
N TYR A 20 14.46 23.58 25.86
CA TYR A 20 14.43 24.09 27.22
C TYR A 20 13.19 24.97 27.47
N LEU A 21 12.86 25.84 26.51
CA LEU A 21 11.67 26.69 26.62
C LEU A 21 10.39 25.85 26.62
N GLU A 22 10.31 24.82 25.76
CA GLU A 22 9.19 23.89 25.76
C GLU A 22 9.08 23.10 27.07
N ALA A 23 10.19 22.68 27.67
CA ALA A 23 10.16 22.07 29.00
C ALA A 23 9.58 23.01 30.07
N ARG A 24 9.81 24.33 29.98
CA ARG A 24 9.16 25.33 30.85
C ARG A 24 7.64 25.38 30.59
N CYS A 25 7.22 25.38 29.33
CA CYS A 25 5.81 25.33 28.93
C CYS A 25 5.09 24.11 29.50
N LEU A 26 5.74 22.94 29.47
CA LEU A 26 5.21 21.70 30.05
C LEU A 26 5.07 21.78 31.58
N LEU A 27 6.06 22.37 32.26
CA LEU A 27 5.97 22.60 33.72
C LEU A 27 4.87 23.59 34.08
N VAL A 28 4.64 24.62 33.28
CA VAL A 28 3.49 25.54 33.45
C VAL A 28 2.18 24.79 33.27
N THR A 29 2.08 23.95 32.23
CA THR A 29 0.88 23.14 31.95
C THR A 29 0.58 22.19 33.11
N LYS A 30 1.60 21.49 33.62
CA LYS A 30 1.47 20.61 34.78
C LYS A 30 1.09 21.39 36.04
N GLY A 31 1.76 22.52 36.29
CA GLY A 31 1.50 23.37 37.46
C GLY A 31 0.11 24.01 37.46
N ALA A 32 -0.47 24.24 36.29
CA ALA A 32 -1.84 24.73 36.13
C ALA A 32 -2.91 23.66 36.42
N GLY A 33 -2.52 22.39 36.60
CA GLY A 33 -3.46 21.28 36.79
C GLY A 33 -4.18 20.86 35.50
N SER A 34 -3.63 21.18 34.32
CA SER A 34 -4.14 20.64 33.06
C SER A 34 -3.93 19.12 33.02
N GLN A 35 -4.93 18.39 32.51
CA GLN A 35 -4.85 16.94 32.33
C GLN A 35 -3.86 16.55 31.22
N GLY A 36 -3.70 17.44 30.22
CA GLY A 36 -3.03 17.12 28.96
C GLY A 36 -2.44 18.34 28.26
N VAL A 37 -1.70 18.06 27.19
CA VAL A 37 -1.07 19.05 26.33
C VAL A 37 -1.04 18.58 24.88
N GLN A 38 -1.35 19.50 23.97
CA GLN A 38 -0.93 19.39 22.57
C GLN A 38 0.44 20.04 22.42
N ASN A 39 1.46 19.25 22.06
CA ASN A 39 2.82 19.70 21.78
C ASN A 39 3.50 18.84 20.70
N GLY A 40 4.78 19.06 20.42
CA GLY A 40 5.47 18.49 19.27
C GLY A 40 5.68 19.53 18.17
N SER A 41 6.11 20.73 18.58
CA SER A 41 6.27 21.95 17.78
C SER A 41 5.00 22.54 17.14
N ILE A 42 4.04 21.71 16.73
CA ILE A 42 2.74 22.15 16.21
C ILE A 42 2.95 23.08 14.99
N SER A 43 2.34 24.25 14.98
CA SER A 43 2.44 25.24 13.90
C SER A 43 3.86 25.79 13.70
N CYS A 44 4.78 25.54 14.64
CA CYS A 44 6.17 25.99 14.54
C CYS A 44 7.12 24.94 13.92
N ILE A 45 6.62 23.77 13.48
CA ILE A 45 7.43 22.58 13.12
C ILE A 45 8.57 22.85 12.14
N ALA A 46 8.36 23.76 11.18
CA ALA A 46 9.37 24.13 10.21
C ALA A 46 10.64 24.72 10.86
N LEU A 47 10.52 25.36 12.03
CA LEU A 47 11.63 26.02 12.70
C LEU A 47 12.57 25.04 13.42
N PRO A 48 12.11 24.12 14.28
CA PRO A 48 12.98 23.03 14.77
C PRO A 48 13.55 22.22 13.62
N GLU A 49 12.77 21.88 12.58
CA GLU A 49 13.26 21.13 11.44
C GLU A 49 14.32 21.86 10.61
N ALA A 50 14.42 23.18 10.68
CA ALA A 50 15.50 23.93 10.03
C ALA A 50 16.86 23.73 10.72
N LEU A 51 16.91 23.11 11.90
CA LEU A 51 18.10 22.97 12.73
C LEU A 51 18.52 21.49 12.92
N PRO A 52 19.82 21.22 13.15
CA PRO A 52 20.29 19.88 13.48
C PRO A 52 19.59 19.32 14.73
N GLY A 53 19.09 18.08 14.64
CA GLY A 53 18.42 17.42 15.75
C GLY A 53 17.00 17.91 16.05
N GLY A 54 16.41 18.76 15.21
CA GLY A 54 15.06 19.30 15.39
C GLY A 54 13.99 18.23 15.59
N VAL A 55 13.89 17.26 14.68
CA VAL A 55 12.92 16.14 14.79
C VAL A 55 13.12 15.35 16.08
N ARG A 56 14.38 15.15 16.51
CA ARG A 56 14.67 14.49 17.79
C ARG A 56 14.22 15.35 18.98
N ALA A 57 14.33 16.68 18.91
CA ALA A 57 13.82 17.57 19.95
C ALA A 57 12.28 17.51 20.03
N VAL A 58 11.60 17.41 18.88
CA VAL A 58 10.14 17.22 18.80
C VAL A 58 9.69 15.91 19.44
N LEU A 59 10.44 14.82 19.23
CA LEU A 59 10.19 13.58 19.98
C LEU A 59 10.43 13.76 21.49
N ALA A 60 11.51 14.46 21.87
CA ALA A 60 11.87 14.65 23.27
C ALA A 60 10.83 15.47 24.05
N GLU A 61 10.24 16.51 23.46
CA GLU A 61 9.17 17.27 24.15
C GLU A 61 7.89 16.45 24.35
N ASN A 62 7.52 15.57 23.41
CA ASN A 62 6.38 14.66 23.61
C ASN A 62 6.69 13.68 24.74
N MET A 63 7.90 13.11 24.77
CA MET A 63 8.34 12.21 25.84
C MET A 63 8.32 12.93 27.21
N LEU A 64 8.77 14.19 27.27
CA LEU A 64 8.72 14.98 28.51
C LEU A 64 7.28 15.18 29.00
N ALA A 65 6.33 15.46 28.10
CA ALA A 65 4.92 15.60 28.46
C ALA A 65 4.38 14.31 29.09
N SER A 66 4.59 13.16 28.43
CA SER A 66 4.16 11.86 28.94
C SER A 66 4.83 11.48 30.26
N LEU A 67 6.13 11.77 30.43
CA LEU A 67 6.85 11.53 31.70
C LEU A 67 6.34 12.40 32.85
N LEU A 68 5.79 13.57 32.56
CA LEU A 68 5.13 14.42 33.55
C LEU A 68 3.71 13.91 33.91
N GLY A 69 3.26 12.81 33.30
CA GLY A 69 1.91 12.27 33.48
C GLY A 69 0.85 13.23 32.93
N LEU A 70 1.14 13.87 31.79
CA LEU A 70 0.17 14.59 30.98
C LEU A 70 -0.24 13.71 29.81
N GLU A 71 -1.52 13.76 29.42
CA GLU A 71 -1.94 13.36 28.08
C GLU A 71 -1.13 14.13 27.03
N CYS A 72 -0.66 13.45 25.99
CA CYS A 72 0.15 14.02 24.92
C CYS A 72 -0.55 13.85 23.56
N ALA A 73 -1.12 14.95 23.07
CA ALA A 73 -1.55 15.08 21.68
C ALA A 73 -0.35 15.59 20.84
N SER A 74 0.32 14.67 20.15
CA SER A 74 1.75 14.78 19.85
C SER A 74 2.10 15.47 18.51
N GLY A 75 1.35 16.49 18.12
CA GLY A 75 1.59 17.24 16.90
C GLY A 75 1.25 16.43 15.66
N ASN A 76 2.17 16.34 14.70
CA ASN A 76 1.93 15.71 13.38
C ASN A 76 0.74 16.34 12.63
N ASP A 77 0.46 17.60 12.93
CA ASP A 77 -0.72 18.37 12.56
C ASP A 77 -0.42 19.58 11.68
N ALA A 78 0.86 19.88 11.46
CA ALA A 78 1.33 20.94 10.58
C ALA A 78 2.37 20.42 9.58
N LEU A 79 2.39 21.02 8.39
CA LEU A 79 3.30 20.65 7.31
C LEU A 79 4.77 20.78 7.71
N ALA A 80 5.46 19.65 7.82
CA ALA A 80 6.87 19.63 8.22
C ALA A 80 7.83 19.75 7.02
N SER A 81 7.49 19.17 5.86
CA SER A 81 8.37 19.13 4.70
C SER A 81 7.63 19.01 3.36
N HIS A 82 8.29 19.43 2.28
CA HIS A 82 7.90 19.10 0.90
C HIS A 82 8.30 17.67 0.48
N SER A 83 9.12 16.99 1.28
CA SER A 83 9.57 15.63 1.01
C SER A 83 8.71 14.62 1.78
N GLU A 84 8.08 13.71 1.04
CA GLU A 84 7.35 12.56 1.61
C GLU A 84 8.24 11.73 2.55
N ILE A 85 9.50 11.51 2.20
CA ILE A 85 10.46 10.78 3.03
C ILE A 85 10.66 11.50 4.36
N ARG A 86 10.86 12.83 4.33
CA ARG A 86 11.17 13.61 5.53
C ARG A 86 9.95 13.75 6.44
N LYS A 87 8.77 14.06 5.89
CA LYS A 87 7.52 14.17 6.65
C LYS A 87 7.16 12.83 7.32
N THR A 88 7.40 11.72 6.63
CA THR A 88 7.19 10.36 7.15
C THR A 88 8.20 10.01 8.23
N ALA A 89 9.50 10.31 8.02
CA ALA A 89 10.52 10.07 9.04
C ALA A 89 10.23 10.82 10.36
N LYS A 90 9.68 12.04 10.26
CA LYS A 90 9.19 12.79 11.42
C LYS A 90 8.01 12.08 12.09
N LEU A 91 6.99 11.67 11.33
CA LEU A 91 5.83 10.94 11.84
C LEU A 91 6.23 9.68 12.62
N MET A 92 7.23 8.92 12.13
CA MET A 92 7.68 7.67 12.74
C MET A 92 8.08 7.82 14.21
N CYS A 93 8.50 9.02 14.64
CA CYS A 93 8.84 9.29 16.03
C CYS A 93 7.66 9.10 17.00
N GLN A 94 6.42 9.38 16.58
CA GLN A 94 5.22 9.20 17.41
C GLN A 94 4.37 8.02 16.94
N PHE A 95 4.38 7.71 15.64
CA PHE A 95 3.62 6.59 15.06
C PHE A 95 4.06 5.24 15.63
N ILE A 96 5.37 4.97 15.67
CA ILE A 96 5.90 3.66 16.12
C ILE A 96 5.64 3.39 17.61
N PRO A 97 5.98 4.30 18.55
CA PRO A 97 5.74 4.05 19.97
C PRO A 97 4.28 4.21 20.39
N GLY A 98 3.49 4.99 19.64
CA GLY A 98 2.17 5.44 20.06
C GLY A 98 2.22 6.59 21.09
N THR A 99 1.22 7.46 21.03
CA THR A 99 0.92 8.51 22.03
C THR A 99 -0.59 8.54 22.23
N ASP A 100 -1.10 9.30 23.20
CA ASP A 100 -2.55 9.41 23.45
C ASP A 100 -3.29 9.87 22.19
N PHE A 101 -2.71 10.84 21.46
CA PHE A 101 -3.09 11.16 20.09
C PHE A 101 -1.85 11.31 19.19
N ILE A 102 -1.58 10.32 18.34
CA ILE A 102 -0.42 10.30 17.43
C ILE A 102 -0.40 11.53 16.53
N HIS A 103 -1.58 11.91 16.04
CA HIS A 103 -1.82 13.21 15.43
C HIS A 103 -2.78 14.01 16.31
N SER A 104 -2.38 15.21 16.69
CA SER A 104 -3.28 16.23 17.25
C SER A 104 -4.05 17.01 16.19
N GLY A 105 -4.03 16.55 14.94
CA GLY A 105 -4.66 17.22 13.81
C GLY A 105 -4.32 16.58 12.47
N TYR A 106 -4.58 15.28 12.33
CA TYR A 106 -4.53 14.64 11.00
C TYR A 106 -5.56 15.33 10.11
N SER A 107 -5.16 15.83 8.94
CA SER A 107 -6.10 16.54 8.07
C SER A 107 -6.99 15.54 7.33
N VAL A 108 -8.26 15.46 7.68
CA VAL A 108 -9.25 14.64 6.94
C VAL A 108 -9.76 15.31 5.66
N MET A 109 -9.15 16.43 5.31
CA MET A 109 -9.38 17.21 4.09
C MET A 109 -8.04 17.38 3.36
N PRO A 110 -8.02 17.58 2.02
CA PRO A 110 -6.79 17.88 1.31
C PRO A 110 -6.16 19.17 1.84
N LYS A 111 -4.83 19.26 1.77
CA LYS A 111 -4.03 20.37 2.30
C LYS A 111 -4.58 21.75 1.95
N ARG A 112 -5.16 21.92 0.75
CA ARG A 112 -5.74 23.18 0.29
C ARG A 112 -6.84 23.72 1.22
N ASP A 113 -7.67 22.85 1.77
CA ASP A 113 -8.79 23.23 2.63
C ASP A 113 -8.41 23.28 4.11
N ASN A 114 -7.20 22.84 4.45
CA ASN A 114 -6.72 22.88 5.81
C ASN A 114 -6.37 24.33 6.22
N LEU A 115 -7.19 24.91 7.08
CA LEU A 115 -7.05 26.29 7.55
C LEU A 115 -5.91 26.51 8.58
N PHE A 116 -5.15 25.46 8.92
CA PHE A 116 -4.02 25.49 9.85
C PHE A 116 -2.66 25.41 9.16
N GLY A 117 -2.60 25.71 7.86
CA GLY A 117 -1.36 25.70 7.09
C GLY A 117 -0.99 24.34 6.48
N GLY A 118 -1.94 23.41 6.43
CA GLY A 118 -1.74 22.05 5.93
C GLY A 118 -1.32 21.09 7.03
N GLY A 119 -2.00 19.93 7.14
CA GLY A 119 -1.58 18.84 8.00
C GLY A 119 -0.23 18.27 7.58
N ASN A 120 0.50 17.63 8.51
CA ASN A 120 1.68 16.85 8.13
C ASN A 120 1.31 15.66 7.22
N PHE A 121 0.11 15.12 7.44
CA PHE A 121 -0.58 14.14 6.63
C PHE A 121 -2.00 14.63 6.38
N ASP A 122 -2.56 14.30 5.21
CA ASP A 122 -3.90 14.73 4.81
C ASP A 122 -4.78 13.63 4.21
N ALA A 123 -5.92 14.01 3.64
CA ALA A 123 -6.89 13.07 3.06
C ALA A 123 -6.29 12.20 1.93
N GLU A 124 -5.27 12.70 1.22
CA GLU A 124 -4.60 11.95 0.14
C GLU A 124 -3.68 10.85 0.70
N ASP A 125 -3.22 11.00 1.95
CA ASP A 125 -2.33 10.04 2.61
C ASP A 125 -3.06 8.90 3.33
N LEU A 126 -4.41 8.89 3.38
CA LEU A 126 -5.19 7.93 4.18
C LEU A 126 -4.93 6.46 3.79
N ASP A 127 -4.77 6.19 2.49
CA ASP A 127 -4.46 4.85 1.99
C ASP A 127 -3.03 4.43 2.43
N ASP A 128 -2.03 5.29 2.26
CA ASP A 128 -0.66 5.04 2.70
C ASP A 128 -0.58 4.85 4.23
N TYR A 129 -1.32 5.64 5.00
CA TYR A 129 -1.38 5.51 6.46
C TYR A 129 -1.91 4.15 6.90
N ASN A 130 -2.95 3.64 6.22
CA ASN A 130 -3.47 2.30 6.45
C ASN A 130 -2.47 1.21 6.05
N VAL A 131 -1.73 1.40 4.94
CA VAL A 131 -0.66 0.48 4.54
C VAL A 131 0.47 0.46 5.58
N LEU A 132 0.89 1.61 6.11
CA LEU A 132 1.93 1.70 7.14
C LEU A 132 1.53 0.95 8.42
N GLN A 133 0.29 1.13 8.89
CA GLN A 133 -0.24 0.40 10.04
C GLN A 133 -0.18 -1.11 9.82
N ARG A 134 -0.61 -1.56 8.63
CA ARG A 134 -0.57 -2.97 8.23
C ARG A 134 0.85 -3.52 8.11
N ASP A 135 1.78 -2.78 7.51
CA ASP A 135 3.12 -3.27 7.23
C ASP A 135 3.98 -3.37 8.50
N MET A 136 3.78 -2.43 9.45
CA MET A 136 4.56 -2.38 10.69
C MET A 136 3.87 -3.08 11.87
N GLN A 137 2.64 -3.54 11.69
CA GLN A 137 1.77 -4.01 12.79
C GLN A 137 1.70 -2.98 13.93
N VAL A 138 1.42 -1.73 13.55
CA VAL A 138 1.26 -0.58 14.46
C VAL A 138 -0.18 -0.10 14.36
N ASP A 139 -0.83 0.08 15.51
CA ASP A 139 -2.13 0.74 15.56
C ASP A 139 -1.92 2.24 15.68
N ALA A 140 -2.37 2.98 14.66
CA ALA A 140 -2.26 4.42 14.64
C ALA A 140 -3.62 5.14 14.62
N GLY A 141 -4.67 4.45 15.09
CA GLY A 141 -5.97 5.05 15.40
C GLY A 141 -6.89 5.26 14.20
N LEU A 142 -6.48 4.91 12.98
CA LEU A 142 -7.32 4.95 11.77
C LEU A 142 -7.67 3.55 11.28
N ARG A 143 -8.63 3.43 10.35
CA ARG A 143 -8.99 2.16 9.71
C ARG A 143 -9.26 2.35 8.22
N PRO A 144 -9.12 1.30 7.40
CA PRO A 144 -9.67 1.33 6.05
C PRO A 144 -11.20 1.47 6.10
N VAL A 145 -11.74 2.24 5.15
CA VAL A 145 -13.18 2.45 4.95
C VAL A 145 -13.54 2.17 3.50
N THR A 146 -14.79 1.78 3.26
CA THR A 146 -15.29 1.61 1.89
C THR A 146 -15.87 2.92 1.36
N GLU A 147 -15.82 3.10 0.04
CA GLU A 147 -16.43 4.28 -0.61
C GLU A 147 -17.93 4.38 -0.29
N ASP A 148 -18.66 3.26 -0.36
CA ASP A 148 -20.09 3.22 -0.06
C ASP A 148 -20.40 3.66 1.39
N GLU A 149 -19.62 3.19 2.35
CA GLU A 149 -19.72 3.62 3.75
C GLU A 149 -19.44 5.12 3.90
N THR A 150 -18.38 5.63 3.27
CA THR A 150 -18.03 7.05 3.30
C THR A 150 -19.11 7.92 2.66
N LEU A 151 -19.64 7.53 1.50
CA LEU A 151 -20.72 8.25 0.82
C LEU A 151 -22.01 8.26 1.67
N ALA A 152 -22.33 7.12 2.31
CA ALA A 152 -23.50 7.02 3.17
C ALA A 152 -23.40 7.94 4.40
N ILE A 153 -22.27 7.91 5.13
CA ILE A 153 -22.10 8.73 6.34
C ILE A 153 -22.01 10.22 6.02
N ARG A 154 -21.36 10.61 4.92
CA ARG A 154 -21.32 12.00 4.44
C ARG A 154 -22.71 12.50 4.08
N ARG A 155 -23.53 11.67 3.42
CA ARG A 155 -24.92 12.03 3.07
C ARG A 155 -25.77 12.22 4.31
N HIS A 156 -25.66 11.30 5.26
CA HIS A 156 -26.39 11.40 6.52
C HIS A 156 -26.00 12.69 7.27
N GLY A 157 -24.71 12.99 7.40
CA GLY A 157 -24.22 14.24 8.01
C GLY A 157 -24.67 15.50 7.28
N ALA A 158 -24.57 15.53 5.94
CA ALA A 158 -24.98 16.67 5.12
C ALA A 158 -26.50 16.94 5.21
N ARG A 159 -27.32 15.88 5.26
CA ARG A 159 -28.77 16.01 5.47
C ARG A 159 -29.11 16.43 6.91
N ALA A 160 -28.36 15.96 7.90
CA ALA A 160 -28.53 16.36 9.29
C ALA A 160 -28.24 17.86 9.49
N ILE A 161 -27.14 18.37 8.94
CA ILE A 161 -26.83 19.81 9.03
C ILE A 161 -27.82 20.66 8.22
N GLN A 162 -28.27 20.18 7.06
CA GLN A 162 -29.36 20.81 6.30
C GLN A 162 -30.64 20.94 7.14
N ALA A 163 -31.01 19.88 7.87
CA ALA A 163 -32.17 19.87 8.75
C ALA A 163 -32.04 20.89 9.91
N VAL A 164 -30.86 20.97 10.53
CA VAL A 164 -30.58 21.97 11.57
C VAL A 164 -30.73 23.39 11.03
N TYR A 165 -30.13 23.68 9.87
CA TYR A 165 -30.21 25.01 9.25
C TYR A 165 -31.65 25.41 8.95
N ALA A 166 -32.45 24.49 8.40
CA ALA A 166 -33.86 24.73 8.10
C ALA A 166 -34.69 25.00 9.36
N GLU A 167 -34.48 24.24 10.43
CA GLU A 167 -35.23 24.38 11.69
C GLU A 167 -34.84 25.61 12.50
N LEU A 168 -33.56 26.00 12.45
CA LEU A 168 -33.06 27.18 13.17
C LEU A 168 -33.23 28.48 12.38
N GLY A 169 -33.67 28.40 11.12
CA GLY A 169 -33.87 29.57 10.26
C GLY A 169 -32.57 30.19 9.77
N PHE A 170 -31.52 29.39 9.59
CA PHE A 170 -30.24 29.81 9.01
C PHE A 170 -30.33 29.86 7.47
N PRO A 171 -29.37 30.51 6.78
CA PRO A 171 -29.37 30.57 5.32
C PRO A 171 -29.41 29.15 4.72
N PRO A 172 -30.36 28.84 3.84
CA PRO A 172 -30.70 27.46 3.49
C PRO A 172 -29.50 26.69 2.91
N ILE A 173 -29.41 25.41 3.24
CA ILE A 173 -28.53 24.44 2.57
C ILE A 173 -29.38 23.72 1.52
N SER A 174 -29.05 23.90 0.25
CA SER A 174 -29.75 23.30 -0.87
C SER A 174 -29.44 21.80 -1.02
N ASP A 175 -30.31 21.08 -1.73
CA ASP A 175 -30.05 19.68 -2.09
C ASP A 175 -28.80 19.54 -2.98
N GLY A 176 -28.50 20.54 -3.81
CA GLY A 176 -27.28 20.58 -4.61
C GLY A 176 -26.00 20.67 -3.75
N GLU A 177 -26.03 21.46 -2.67
CA GLU A 177 -24.92 21.51 -1.71
C GLU A 177 -24.77 20.20 -0.94
N VAL A 178 -25.88 19.53 -0.59
CA VAL A 178 -25.84 18.20 0.03
C VAL A 178 -25.19 17.20 -0.93
N ASP A 179 -25.65 17.13 -2.18
CA ASP A 179 -25.14 16.18 -3.16
C ASP A 179 -23.66 16.43 -3.51
N ALA A 180 -23.23 17.70 -3.51
CA ALA A 180 -21.83 18.09 -3.64
C ALA A 180 -21.02 17.62 -2.42
N ALA A 181 -21.45 17.95 -1.20
CA ALA A 181 -20.76 17.57 0.03
C ALA A 181 -20.56 16.05 0.14
N VAL A 182 -21.51 15.25 -0.35
CA VAL A 182 -21.37 13.78 -0.34
C VAL A 182 -20.15 13.29 -1.12
N ARG A 183 -19.85 13.90 -2.28
CA ARG A 183 -18.81 13.43 -3.21
C ARG A 183 -17.56 14.30 -3.24
N ALA A 184 -17.63 15.50 -2.66
CA ALA A 184 -16.55 16.48 -2.68
C ALA A 184 -15.26 15.91 -2.10
N HIS A 185 -14.17 16.11 -2.82
CA HIS A 185 -12.83 15.92 -2.31
C HIS A 185 -12.33 17.19 -1.60
N SER A 186 -12.63 18.36 -2.18
CA SER A 186 -12.24 19.66 -1.63
C SER A 186 -13.37 20.70 -1.70
N SER A 187 -13.13 21.89 -1.18
CA SER A 187 -14.03 23.04 -1.29
C SER A 187 -14.24 23.50 -2.74
N ASP A 188 -13.36 23.15 -3.67
CA ASP A 188 -13.56 23.43 -5.11
C ASP A 188 -14.75 22.66 -5.69
N ASP A 189 -15.14 21.55 -5.07
CA ASP A 189 -16.29 20.74 -5.47
C ASP A 189 -17.60 21.25 -4.85
N MET A 190 -17.55 22.29 -4.01
CA MET A 190 -18.70 22.82 -3.27
C MET A 190 -19.28 24.07 -3.96
N PRO A 191 -20.62 24.20 -4.03
CA PRO A 191 -21.26 25.44 -4.46
C PRO A 191 -20.88 26.59 -3.52
N ALA A 192 -20.68 27.78 -4.09
CA ALA A 192 -20.46 28.98 -3.31
C ALA A 192 -21.71 29.33 -2.48
N ARG A 193 -21.50 29.70 -1.21
CA ARG A 193 -22.54 30.20 -0.31
C ARG A 193 -22.45 31.71 -0.14
N ASP A 194 -23.56 32.32 0.28
CA ASP A 194 -23.56 33.72 0.71
C ASP A 194 -22.92 33.82 2.09
N VAL A 195 -21.60 34.06 2.09
CA VAL A 195 -20.79 34.18 3.31
C VAL A 195 -21.29 35.33 4.20
N VAL A 196 -21.82 36.41 3.63
CA VAL A 196 -22.32 37.54 4.43
C VAL A 196 -23.57 37.13 5.20
N ALA A 197 -24.50 36.43 4.54
CA ALA A 197 -25.69 35.91 5.19
C ALA A 197 -25.35 34.86 6.27
N ASP A 198 -24.39 33.97 5.99
CA ASP A 198 -23.93 32.96 6.95
C ASP A 198 -23.27 33.60 8.19
N LEU A 199 -22.43 34.62 8.00
CA LEU A 199 -21.81 35.37 9.11
C LEU A 199 -22.85 36.11 9.95
N ALA A 200 -23.82 36.77 9.31
CA ALA A 200 -24.90 37.44 10.02
C ALA A 200 -25.75 36.46 10.86
N ALA A 201 -26.02 35.27 10.33
CA ALA A 201 -26.74 34.22 11.06
C ALA A 201 -25.91 33.65 12.22
N ALA A 202 -24.60 33.47 12.02
CA ALA A 202 -23.69 33.03 13.07
C ALA A 202 -23.60 34.05 14.21
N ASP A 203 -23.46 35.34 13.90
CA ASP A 203 -23.44 36.42 14.90
C ASP A 203 -24.75 36.47 15.69
N ALA A 204 -25.90 36.37 15.00
CA ALA A 204 -27.21 36.33 15.64
C ALA A 204 -27.38 35.10 16.55
N PHE A 205 -26.84 33.94 16.16
CA PHE A 205 -26.87 32.73 16.97
C PHE A 205 -26.00 32.88 18.24
N LEU A 206 -24.78 33.40 18.10
CA LEU A 206 -23.86 33.61 19.23
C LEU A 206 -24.38 34.66 20.23
N ALA A 207 -25.13 35.66 19.75
CA ALA A 207 -25.77 36.67 20.60
C ALA A 207 -27.06 36.18 21.26
N GLY A 208 -27.62 35.05 20.81
CA GLY A 208 -28.87 34.48 21.31
C GLY A 208 -28.73 33.62 22.57
N ASP A 209 -29.85 33.04 22.99
CA ASP A 209 -29.95 32.10 24.12
C ASP A 209 -30.01 30.63 23.67
N ARG A 210 -30.01 30.39 22.35
CA ARG A 210 -30.04 29.04 21.78
C ARG A 210 -28.76 28.28 22.10
N SER A 211 -28.92 26.99 22.33
CA SER A 211 -27.86 26.09 22.78
C SER A 211 -27.85 24.80 21.97
N MET A 212 -26.96 23.87 22.34
CA MET A 212 -26.93 22.53 21.73
C MET A 212 -28.25 21.75 21.92
N VAL A 213 -29.06 22.10 22.93
CA VAL A 213 -30.37 21.47 23.16
C VAL A 213 -31.34 21.84 22.03
N ASP A 214 -31.29 23.09 21.55
CA ASP A 214 -32.12 23.55 20.42
C ASP A 214 -31.72 22.86 19.11
N VAL A 215 -30.41 22.62 18.93
CA VAL A 215 -29.86 21.85 17.78
C VAL A 215 -30.34 20.40 17.83
N ALA A 216 -30.27 19.75 19.01
CA ALA A 216 -30.77 18.38 19.18
C ALA A 216 -32.29 18.29 18.94
N ALA A 217 -33.06 19.25 19.43
CA ALA A 217 -34.49 19.32 19.19
C ALA A 217 -34.83 19.55 17.71
N ALA A 218 -34.05 20.37 16.99
CA ALA A 218 -34.17 20.56 15.55
C ALA A 218 -33.94 19.25 14.78
N LEU A 219 -32.87 18.53 15.10
CA LEU A 219 -32.58 17.21 14.52
C LEU A 219 -33.72 16.22 14.76
N GLN A 220 -34.19 16.13 16.00
CA GLN A 220 -35.30 15.24 16.39
C GLN A 220 -36.59 15.56 15.61
N ARG A 221 -36.96 16.84 15.47
CA ARG A 221 -38.14 17.25 14.68
C ARG A 221 -38.06 16.85 13.21
N ARG A 222 -36.85 16.63 12.69
CA ARG A 222 -36.59 16.24 11.30
C ARG A 222 -36.26 14.76 11.14
N GLY A 223 -36.40 13.96 12.21
CA GLY A 223 -36.22 12.51 12.18
C GLY A 223 -34.76 12.04 12.28
N PHE A 224 -33.84 12.89 12.72
CA PHE A 224 -32.44 12.53 13.02
C PHE A 224 -32.28 12.20 14.51
N ASP A 225 -33.07 11.24 14.99
CA ASP A 225 -33.15 10.86 16.41
C ASP A 225 -31.80 10.33 16.94
N ASP A 226 -31.06 9.61 16.10
CA ASP A 226 -29.73 9.09 16.37
C ASP A 226 -28.71 10.22 16.58
N VAL A 227 -28.63 11.19 15.66
CA VAL A 227 -27.73 12.34 15.77
C VAL A 227 -28.12 13.23 16.96
N ALA A 228 -29.41 13.47 17.16
CA ALA A 228 -29.92 14.22 18.30
C ALA A 228 -29.52 13.56 19.63
N THR A 229 -29.69 12.23 19.72
CA THR A 229 -29.30 11.44 20.89
C THR A 229 -27.79 11.56 21.14
N ASN A 230 -26.97 11.40 20.10
CA ASN A 230 -25.51 11.50 20.20
C ASN A 230 -25.07 12.88 20.71
N LEU A 231 -25.64 13.97 20.20
CA LEU A 231 -25.36 15.33 20.68
C LEU A 231 -25.75 15.51 22.16
N LEU A 232 -26.90 15.00 22.56
CA LEU A 232 -27.33 15.06 23.96
C LEU A 232 -26.44 14.20 24.87
N GLN A 233 -25.95 13.05 24.40
CA GLN A 233 -24.96 12.27 25.16
C GLN A 233 -23.68 13.07 25.37
N MET A 234 -23.14 13.72 24.33
CA MET A 234 -21.98 14.60 24.47
C MET A 234 -22.24 15.76 25.46
N ALA A 235 -23.47 16.28 25.53
CA ALA A 235 -23.87 17.27 26.53
C ALA A 235 -23.80 16.71 27.95
N ARG A 236 -24.31 15.48 28.15
CA ARG A 236 -24.33 14.79 29.45
C ARG A 236 -22.92 14.55 29.99
N GLN A 237 -21.93 14.31 29.12
CA GLN A 237 -20.53 14.12 29.53
C GLN A 237 -19.97 15.35 30.26
N ARG A 238 -20.42 16.56 29.89
CA ARG A 238 -20.02 17.81 30.58
C ARG A 238 -20.52 17.88 32.02
N ILE A 239 -21.64 17.21 32.32
CA ILE A 239 -22.21 17.13 33.67
C ILE A 239 -21.51 16.02 34.47
N ALA A 240 -21.25 14.88 33.84
CA ALA A 240 -20.57 13.74 34.48
C ALA A 240 -19.12 14.09 34.85
N GLY A 241 -18.40 14.78 33.97
CA GLY A 241 -17.02 15.20 34.21
C GLY A 241 -15.98 14.09 34.05
N ASP A 242 -16.38 12.85 33.75
CA ASP A 242 -15.46 11.71 33.59
C ASP A 242 -14.43 11.96 32.48
N TYR A 243 -14.83 12.63 31.40
CA TYR A 243 -13.95 12.98 30.27
C TYR A 243 -12.95 14.11 30.58
N LEU A 244 -12.95 14.66 31.80
CA LEU A 244 -11.95 15.65 32.23
C LEU A 244 -10.65 14.98 32.71
N GLN A 245 -10.64 13.66 32.79
CA GLN A 245 -9.48 12.88 33.21
C GLN A 245 -8.44 12.76 32.09
N PRO A 246 -7.17 12.49 32.40
CA PRO A 246 -6.12 12.41 31.39
C PRO A 246 -6.39 11.36 30.30
N ALA A 247 -6.15 11.71 29.04
CA ALA A 247 -6.29 10.83 27.87
C ALA A 247 -7.73 10.35 27.60
N ALA A 248 -8.73 11.12 28.04
CA ALA A 248 -10.12 10.70 27.95
C ALA A 248 -10.69 10.82 26.52
N ILE A 249 -11.15 9.69 25.99
CA ILE A 249 -11.94 9.56 24.76
C ILE A 249 -13.22 8.77 25.05
N PHE A 250 -14.12 8.70 24.07
CA PHE A 250 -15.34 7.92 24.16
C PHE A 250 -15.27 6.68 23.27
N ASP A 251 -15.79 5.55 23.76
CA ASP A 251 -16.12 4.41 22.91
C ASP A 251 -17.46 4.64 22.15
N ALA A 252 -17.89 3.64 21.39
CA ALA A 252 -19.12 3.71 20.59
C ALA A 252 -20.42 3.90 21.43
N ASP A 253 -20.37 3.58 22.73
CA ASP A 253 -21.50 3.72 23.67
C ASP A 253 -21.40 5.00 24.52
N PHE A 254 -20.49 5.93 24.18
CA PHE A 254 -20.17 7.12 24.98
C PHE A 254 -19.62 6.81 26.38
N LYS A 255 -19.01 5.63 26.58
CA LYS A 255 -18.28 5.35 27.81
C LYS A 255 -16.87 5.93 27.71
N VAL A 256 -16.44 6.58 28.77
CA VAL A 256 -15.10 7.18 28.84
C VAL A 256 -14.06 6.07 28.93
N ARG A 257 -13.06 6.14 28.05
CA ARG A 257 -11.77 5.46 28.17
C ARG A 257 -10.70 6.51 28.40
N SER A 258 -9.92 6.37 29.45
CA SER A 258 -8.90 7.34 29.85
C SER A 258 -7.73 6.64 30.52
N ALA A 259 -6.67 7.38 30.81
CA ALA A 259 -5.51 6.84 31.52
C ALA A 259 -5.83 6.33 32.95
N ILE A 260 -7.06 6.53 33.45
CA ILE A 260 -7.50 5.99 34.74
C ILE A 260 -8.03 4.56 34.61
N ASN A 261 -8.83 4.27 33.58
CA ASN A 261 -9.50 2.98 33.41
C ASN A 261 -8.95 2.14 32.25
N ASP A 262 -8.03 2.71 31.47
CA ASP A 262 -7.29 2.09 30.38
C ASP A 262 -5.79 2.43 30.53
N VAL A 263 -5.24 2.01 31.68
CA VAL A 263 -3.88 2.37 32.10
C VAL A 263 -2.85 1.71 31.18
N ASN A 264 -1.91 2.49 30.65
CA ASN A 264 -0.74 1.92 29.99
C ASN A 264 0.16 1.21 31.00
N ASP A 265 0.26 -0.12 30.88
CA ASP A 265 0.97 -1.01 31.80
C ASP A 265 2.26 -1.62 31.18
N TYR A 266 2.82 -0.96 30.17
CA TYR A 266 4.02 -1.42 29.47
C TYR A 266 5.22 -1.60 30.43
N THR A 267 5.77 -2.81 30.43
CA THR A 267 6.94 -3.22 31.22
C THR A 267 7.99 -3.98 30.40
N GLY A 268 7.82 -4.03 29.07
CA GLY A 268 8.71 -4.71 28.15
C GLY A 268 7.97 -5.60 27.13
N PRO A 269 8.69 -6.40 26.34
CA PRO A 269 8.07 -7.32 25.39
C PRO A 269 7.09 -8.29 26.08
N GLY A 270 5.85 -8.34 25.60
CA GLY A 270 4.80 -9.22 26.13
C GLY A 270 3.80 -8.51 27.05
N THR A 271 3.99 -7.22 27.34
CA THR A 271 3.07 -6.40 28.15
C THR A 271 2.69 -5.11 27.42
N GLY A 272 1.78 -4.31 27.98
CA GLY A 272 1.27 -3.10 27.33
C GLY A 272 0.27 -3.38 26.21
N TYR A 273 -0.11 -2.31 25.51
CA TYR A 273 -0.97 -2.39 24.33
C TYR A 273 -0.34 -3.27 23.24
N ARG A 274 -1.15 -4.16 22.65
CA ARG A 274 -0.76 -5.01 21.52
C ARG A 274 -1.83 -4.98 20.44
N LEU A 275 -1.39 -4.76 19.20
CA LEU A 275 -2.26 -4.86 18.04
C LEU A 275 -2.50 -6.33 17.68
N GLU A 276 -3.63 -6.86 18.13
CA GLU A 276 -4.05 -8.25 17.91
C GLU A 276 -5.58 -8.38 17.73
N GLY A 277 -6.05 -9.61 17.53
CA GLY A 277 -7.48 -9.92 17.44
C GLY A 277 -8.21 -9.18 16.31
N ALA A 278 -9.42 -8.71 16.61
CA ALA A 278 -10.32 -8.08 15.63
C ALA A 278 -9.75 -6.78 15.06
N ARG A 279 -9.09 -5.97 15.90
CA ARG A 279 -8.46 -4.72 15.46
C ARG A 279 -7.34 -4.97 14.47
N TRP A 280 -6.52 -6.00 14.70
CA TRP A 280 -5.50 -6.39 13.74
C TRP A 280 -6.08 -6.85 12.40
N GLN A 281 -7.14 -7.66 12.44
CA GLN A 281 -7.83 -8.13 11.24
C GLN A 281 -8.42 -6.96 10.42
N GLU A 282 -8.98 -5.96 11.10
CA GLU A 282 -9.48 -4.73 10.47
C GLU A 282 -8.37 -3.98 9.73
N LEU A 283 -7.20 -3.80 10.35
CA LEU A 283 -6.07 -3.10 9.73
C LEU A 283 -5.43 -3.89 8.57
N GLN A 284 -5.53 -5.21 8.58
CA GLN A 284 -5.09 -6.06 7.46
C GLN A 284 -6.01 -5.95 6.23
N ALA A 285 -7.29 -5.61 6.44
CA ALA A 285 -8.35 -5.59 5.42
C ALA A 285 -8.33 -4.31 4.56
N ILE A 286 -7.16 -3.89 4.07
CA ILE A 286 -7.02 -2.76 3.17
C ILE A 286 -7.68 -3.04 1.80
N ARG A 287 -8.24 -2.01 1.17
CA ARG A 287 -9.00 -2.12 -0.09
C ARG A 287 -8.20 -2.73 -1.24
N GLN A 288 -6.89 -2.49 -1.26
CA GLN A 288 -5.97 -2.91 -2.31
C GLN A 288 -5.56 -4.38 -2.18
N ALA A 289 -5.87 -5.04 -1.05
CA ALA A 289 -5.52 -6.44 -0.82
C ALA A 289 -6.25 -7.35 -1.81
N LYS A 290 -5.49 -8.25 -2.46
CA LYS A 290 -6.01 -9.25 -3.40
C LYS A 290 -5.64 -10.65 -2.94
N SER A 291 -6.48 -11.63 -3.29
CA SER A 291 -6.12 -13.03 -3.10
C SER A 291 -4.91 -13.38 -3.96
N PRO A 292 -3.94 -14.16 -3.45
CA PRO A 292 -2.83 -14.66 -4.25
C PRO A 292 -3.27 -15.40 -5.52
N ARG A 293 -4.44 -16.06 -5.53
CA ARG A 293 -4.95 -16.81 -6.69
C ARG A 293 -5.18 -15.90 -7.90
N ASP A 294 -5.80 -14.75 -7.65
CA ASP A 294 -6.18 -13.76 -8.66
C ASP A 294 -4.97 -13.24 -9.47
N PHE A 295 -3.74 -13.33 -8.93
CA PHE A 295 -2.52 -12.90 -9.64
C PHE A 295 -2.14 -13.79 -10.83
N ILE A 296 -2.58 -15.05 -10.83
CA ILE A 296 -2.17 -16.05 -11.83
C ILE A 296 -3.34 -16.65 -12.61
N ASP A 297 -4.58 -16.32 -12.29
CA ASP A 297 -5.77 -16.86 -12.95
C ASP A 297 -5.74 -16.67 -14.47
N ALA A 298 -5.32 -15.49 -14.94
CA ALA A 298 -5.19 -15.20 -16.37
C ALA A 298 -4.12 -16.04 -17.11
N ASN A 299 -3.23 -16.71 -16.37
CA ASN A 299 -2.18 -17.57 -16.90
C ASN A 299 -2.57 -19.06 -16.94
N MET A 300 -3.68 -19.41 -16.30
CA MET A 300 -4.28 -20.74 -16.36
C MET A 300 -5.31 -20.77 -17.49
N GLY A 301 -5.37 -21.88 -18.21
CA GLY A 301 -6.23 -22.01 -19.37
C GLY A 301 -6.36 -23.45 -19.82
N THR A 302 -7.05 -23.67 -20.94
CA THR A 302 -7.12 -24.99 -21.56
C THR A 302 -5.83 -25.24 -22.35
N PRO A 303 -5.10 -26.34 -22.11
CA PRO A 303 -3.92 -26.70 -22.88
C PRO A 303 -4.22 -26.78 -24.37
N SER A 304 -3.31 -26.30 -25.22
CA SER A 304 -3.47 -26.43 -26.67
C SER A 304 -3.45 -27.91 -27.08
N PRO A 305 -4.40 -28.38 -27.92
CA PRO A 305 -4.47 -29.77 -28.36
C PRO A 305 -3.35 -30.15 -29.34
N LYS A 306 -2.55 -29.17 -29.79
CA LYS A 306 -1.41 -29.38 -30.68
C LYS A 306 -0.23 -30.11 -30.03
N PHE A 307 -0.27 -30.28 -28.70
CA PHE A 307 0.77 -30.95 -27.94
C PHE A 307 0.36 -32.38 -27.62
N ALA A 308 1.16 -33.36 -28.04
CA ALA A 308 0.94 -34.76 -27.68
C ALA A 308 2.22 -35.42 -27.18
N PRO A 309 2.20 -36.19 -26.06
CA PRO A 309 3.38 -36.89 -25.58
C PRO A 309 3.74 -38.05 -26.52
N LEU A 310 5.01 -38.16 -26.90
CA LEU A 310 5.55 -39.26 -27.72
C LEU A 310 6.24 -40.36 -26.89
N GLY A 311 6.52 -40.08 -25.62
CA GLY A 311 7.20 -41.00 -24.68
C GLY A 311 8.51 -40.43 -24.14
N PRO A 312 9.32 -41.23 -23.42
CA PRO A 312 10.58 -40.76 -22.85
C PRO A 312 11.55 -40.24 -23.92
N ALA A 313 12.06 -39.02 -23.73
CA ALA A 313 12.98 -38.36 -24.65
C ALA A 313 14.33 -39.09 -24.67
N LYS A 314 14.87 -39.31 -25.88
CA LYS A 314 16.19 -39.90 -26.09
C LYS A 314 17.21 -38.84 -26.50
N VAL A 315 18.50 -39.20 -26.37
CA VAL A 315 19.61 -38.37 -26.86
C VAL A 315 19.58 -38.39 -28.39
N GLY A 316 19.57 -37.21 -29.01
CA GLY A 316 19.56 -37.04 -30.47
C GLY A 316 20.89 -37.41 -31.12
N THR A 317 20.84 -37.78 -32.41
CA THR A 317 22.00 -38.27 -33.17
C THR A 317 22.43 -37.35 -34.32
N HIS A 318 21.71 -36.25 -34.58
CA HIS A 318 22.02 -35.27 -35.62
C HIS A 318 22.11 -33.84 -35.05
N GLY A 319 22.52 -32.88 -35.87
CA GLY A 319 22.50 -31.47 -35.50
C GLY A 319 21.07 -31.00 -35.25
N GLU A 320 20.73 -30.71 -34.00
CA GLU A 320 19.42 -30.21 -33.59
C GLU A 320 19.53 -29.31 -32.36
N VAL A 321 18.52 -28.48 -32.13
CA VAL A 321 18.33 -27.75 -30.87
C VAL A 321 17.18 -28.38 -30.08
N VAL A 322 17.39 -28.70 -28.81
CA VAL A 322 16.29 -29.16 -27.95
C VAL A 322 15.68 -27.98 -27.20
N VAL A 323 14.39 -27.76 -27.39
CA VAL A 323 13.59 -26.81 -26.60
C VAL A 323 12.99 -27.57 -25.41
N ALA A 324 13.65 -27.48 -24.26
CA ALA A 324 13.22 -28.07 -23.01
C ALA A 324 12.27 -27.12 -22.26
N VAL A 325 11.06 -27.57 -22.00
CA VAL A 325 10.02 -26.82 -21.29
C VAL A 325 9.79 -27.35 -19.88
N GLY A 326 9.39 -26.47 -18.96
CA GLY A 326 9.05 -26.83 -17.59
C GLY A 326 7.81 -27.72 -17.49
N PRO A 327 7.58 -28.34 -16.31
CA PRO A 327 6.58 -29.39 -16.13
C PRO A 327 5.14 -28.90 -16.36
N ALA A 328 4.84 -27.62 -16.06
CA ALA A 328 3.50 -27.04 -16.24
C ALA A 328 3.25 -26.39 -17.61
N PHE A 329 4.23 -26.39 -18.51
CA PHE A 329 4.15 -25.63 -19.76
C PHE A 329 3.10 -26.22 -20.70
N ASN A 330 2.08 -25.43 -21.06
CA ASN A 330 0.94 -25.88 -21.87
C ASN A 330 0.26 -27.09 -21.21
N ASP A 331 0.06 -26.95 -19.90
CA ASP A 331 -0.70 -27.88 -19.06
C ASP A 331 -1.37 -27.05 -17.96
N ALA A 332 -0.88 -27.12 -16.71
CA ALA A 332 -1.38 -26.28 -15.62
C ALA A 332 -1.22 -24.76 -15.87
N LEU A 333 -0.30 -24.36 -16.75
CA LEU A 333 -0.10 -22.98 -17.19
C LEU A 333 -0.05 -22.93 -18.73
N THR A 334 -0.75 -21.97 -19.33
CA THR A 334 -0.86 -21.85 -20.80
C THR A 334 -0.34 -20.53 -21.35
N LYS A 335 -0.03 -19.55 -20.49
CA LYS A 335 0.51 -18.25 -20.87
C LYS A 335 1.71 -17.85 -20.03
N THR A 336 2.65 -17.15 -20.66
CA THR A 336 3.79 -16.51 -19.99
C THR A 336 3.34 -15.38 -19.06
N ILE A 337 4.22 -14.91 -18.18
CA ILE A 337 3.87 -13.82 -17.25
C ILE A 337 3.39 -12.54 -17.95
N GLY A 338 3.90 -12.29 -19.17
CA GLY A 338 3.51 -11.18 -20.05
C GLY A 338 2.22 -11.42 -20.84
N GLY A 339 1.56 -12.57 -20.66
CA GLY A 339 0.28 -12.90 -21.30
C GLY A 339 0.39 -13.51 -22.69
N ILE A 340 1.59 -13.87 -23.15
CA ILE A 340 1.79 -14.54 -24.44
C ILE A 340 1.45 -16.02 -24.30
N GLU A 341 0.59 -16.55 -25.18
CA GLU A 341 0.27 -17.97 -25.25
C GLU A 341 1.54 -18.82 -25.45
N HIS A 342 1.65 -19.92 -24.71
CA HIS A 342 2.77 -20.85 -24.82
C HIS A 342 2.95 -21.41 -26.23
N GLU A 343 1.85 -21.65 -26.93
CA GLU A 343 1.85 -22.06 -28.34
C GLU A 343 2.60 -21.03 -29.21
N ALA A 344 2.27 -19.74 -29.08
CA ALA A 344 2.90 -18.68 -29.86
C ALA A 344 4.40 -18.54 -29.52
N VAL A 345 4.78 -18.68 -28.24
CA VAL A 345 6.18 -18.68 -27.82
C VAL A 345 6.95 -19.83 -28.46
N LEU A 346 6.38 -21.02 -28.48
CA LEU A 346 7.02 -22.19 -29.07
C LEU A 346 7.16 -22.03 -30.58
N ILE A 347 6.11 -21.57 -31.28
CA ILE A 347 6.16 -21.25 -32.72
C ILE A 347 7.31 -20.29 -33.01
N ALA A 348 7.45 -19.21 -32.23
CA ALA A 348 8.52 -18.25 -32.45
C ALA A 348 9.91 -18.87 -32.28
N LEU A 349 10.15 -19.63 -31.20
CA LEU A 349 11.42 -20.32 -30.97
C LEU A 349 11.75 -21.30 -32.10
N LEU A 350 10.80 -22.14 -32.50
CA LEU A 350 10.98 -23.15 -33.55
C LEU A 350 11.19 -22.49 -34.92
N THR A 351 10.47 -21.41 -35.23
CA THR A 351 10.68 -20.60 -36.44
C THR A 351 12.09 -20.05 -36.49
N GLY A 352 12.59 -19.52 -35.36
CA GLY A 352 13.96 -19.01 -35.27
C GLY A 352 15.02 -20.08 -35.56
N VAL A 353 14.83 -21.29 -35.03
CA VAL A 353 15.73 -22.42 -35.31
C VAL A 353 15.65 -22.84 -36.78
N ALA A 354 14.45 -22.95 -37.34
CA ALA A 354 14.22 -23.35 -38.72
C ALA A 354 14.81 -22.37 -39.74
N ARG A 355 14.72 -21.06 -39.48
CA ARG A 355 15.35 -20.01 -40.33
C ARG A 355 16.87 -20.11 -40.43
N GLU A 356 17.51 -20.78 -39.49
CA GLU A 356 18.95 -21.02 -39.49
C GLU A 356 19.32 -22.40 -40.06
N GLY A 357 18.34 -23.13 -40.63
CA GLY A 357 18.52 -24.41 -41.31
C GLY A 357 18.67 -25.63 -40.40
N LEU A 358 18.25 -25.52 -39.13
CA LEU A 358 18.27 -26.63 -38.18
C LEU A 358 16.87 -27.09 -37.78
N THR A 359 16.77 -28.32 -37.30
CA THR A 359 15.57 -28.87 -36.69
C THR A 359 15.57 -28.61 -35.18
N ALA A 360 14.38 -28.39 -34.61
CA ALA A 360 14.19 -28.30 -33.18
C ALA A 360 13.28 -29.42 -32.67
N ARG A 361 13.56 -29.90 -31.46
CA ARG A 361 12.79 -30.95 -30.78
C ARG A 361 12.32 -30.47 -29.41
N VAL A 362 11.06 -30.73 -29.08
CA VAL A 362 10.44 -30.23 -27.85
C VAL A 362 10.42 -31.32 -26.79
N VAL A 363 10.90 -31.01 -25.59
CA VAL A 363 10.98 -31.95 -24.48
C VAL A 363 10.40 -31.32 -23.22
N ARG A 364 9.48 -32.00 -22.54
CA ARG A 364 9.02 -31.62 -21.20
C ARG A 364 9.94 -32.21 -20.15
N VAL A 365 10.44 -31.37 -19.25
CA VAL A 365 11.22 -31.81 -18.09
C VAL A 365 10.29 -31.94 -16.89
N ASN A 366 10.12 -33.17 -16.39
CA ASN A 366 9.12 -33.50 -15.39
C ASN A 366 9.63 -33.35 -13.94
N HIS A 367 10.93 -33.55 -13.71
CA HIS A 367 11.51 -33.68 -12.36
C HIS A 367 12.16 -32.40 -11.81
N THR A 368 12.04 -31.26 -12.49
CA THR A 368 12.51 -29.96 -12.01
C THR A 368 11.75 -28.81 -12.67
N SER A 369 11.54 -27.72 -11.94
CA SER A 369 11.02 -26.45 -12.48
C SER A 369 12.12 -25.39 -12.64
N ASP A 370 13.37 -25.65 -12.23
CA ASP A 370 14.47 -24.68 -12.33
C ASP A 370 14.89 -24.46 -13.78
N CYS A 371 14.86 -23.20 -14.26
CA CYS A 371 15.12 -22.86 -15.66
C CYS A 371 16.50 -23.33 -16.15
N ALA A 372 17.52 -23.24 -15.29
CA ALA A 372 18.88 -23.57 -15.65
C ALA A 372 19.05 -25.10 -15.76
N ALA A 373 18.47 -25.86 -14.83
CA ALA A 373 18.40 -27.31 -14.91
C ALA A 373 17.61 -27.79 -16.15
N ILE A 374 16.46 -27.16 -16.46
CA ILE A 374 15.67 -27.46 -17.66
C ILE A 374 16.54 -27.28 -18.92
N GLY A 375 17.25 -26.15 -19.04
CA GLY A 375 18.15 -25.89 -20.17
C GLY A 375 19.32 -26.87 -20.24
N GLN A 376 19.92 -27.21 -19.10
CA GLN A 376 21.01 -28.19 -19.02
C GLN A 376 20.57 -29.59 -19.49
N ILE A 377 19.38 -30.04 -19.07
CA ILE A 377 18.79 -31.32 -19.49
C ILE A 377 18.52 -31.31 -21.00
N GLY A 378 17.95 -30.22 -21.53
CA GLY A 378 17.77 -30.04 -22.96
C GLY A 378 19.08 -30.16 -23.74
N ALA A 379 20.13 -29.50 -23.27
CA ALA A 379 21.46 -29.57 -23.91
C ALA A 379 22.10 -30.96 -23.81
N ALA A 380 21.82 -31.71 -22.75
CA ALA A 380 22.26 -33.10 -22.61
C ALA A 380 21.53 -34.05 -23.58
N LEU A 381 20.29 -33.74 -23.95
CA LEU A 381 19.48 -34.53 -24.90
C LEU A 381 19.72 -34.13 -26.37
N SER A 382 20.11 -32.89 -26.65
CA SER A 382 20.35 -32.40 -28.01
C SER A 382 21.56 -33.05 -28.67
N GLY A 383 21.43 -33.54 -29.91
CA GLY A 383 22.57 -34.08 -30.68
C GLY A 383 23.69 -33.06 -30.97
N ALA A 384 23.39 -31.76 -31.05
CA ALA A 384 24.38 -30.69 -31.18
C ALA A 384 24.92 -30.18 -29.81
N GLY A 385 24.34 -30.67 -28.71
CA GLY A 385 24.70 -30.24 -27.36
C GLY A 385 24.18 -28.86 -26.98
N ILE A 386 23.18 -28.31 -27.68
CA ILE A 386 22.56 -27.01 -27.39
C ILE A 386 21.09 -27.20 -27.01
N GLY A 387 20.71 -26.64 -25.86
CA GLY A 387 19.35 -26.68 -25.36
C GLY A 387 18.83 -25.29 -25.02
N ILE A 388 17.57 -25.03 -25.32
CA ILE A 388 16.83 -23.88 -24.80
C ILE A 388 16.02 -24.36 -23.61
N GLY A 389 16.24 -23.81 -22.41
CA GLY A 389 15.39 -24.04 -21.26
C GLY A 389 14.32 -22.96 -21.15
N LEU A 390 13.06 -23.35 -21.00
CA LEU A 390 11.92 -22.44 -20.96
C LEU A 390 10.97 -22.79 -19.80
N GLN A 391 10.80 -21.87 -18.85
CA GLN A 391 9.75 -21.97 -17.82
C GLN A 391 8.39 -21.51 -18.37
N SER A 392 7.30 -22.00 -17.78
CA SER A 392 5.94 -21.57 -18.11
C SER A 392 5.75 -20.05 -18.00
N ARG A 393 6.34 -19.42 -16.99
CA ARG A 393 6.28 -17.94 -16.87
C ARG A 393 7.06 -17.18 -17.96
N GLY A 394 7.74 -17.88 -18.87
CA GLY A 394 8.50 -17.33 -20.01
C GLY A 394 9.99 -17.07 -19.75
N THR A 395 10.52 -17.38 -18.57
CA THR A 395 11.97 -17.22 -18.33
C THR A 395 12.72 -18.24 -19.19
N THR A 396 13.76 -17.77 -19.89
CA THR A 396 14.44 -18.57 -20.92
C THR A 396 15.95 -18.56 -20.73
N VAL A 397 16.62 -19.63 -21.10
CA VAL A 397 18.09 -19.75 -21.11
C VAL A 397 18.55 -20.55 -22.34
N ILE A 398 19.64 -20.14 -22.98
CA ILE A 398 20.36 -20.98 -23.94
C ILE A 398 21.51 -21.65 -23.20
N HIS A 399 21.53 -22.98 -23.17
CA HIS A 399 22.51 -23.79 -22.47
C HIS A 399 23.31 -24.67 -23.43
N LYS A 400 24.55 -24.99 -23.05
CA LYS A 400 25.45 -25.89 -23.79
C LYS A 400 25.87 -27.07 -22.92
N ARG A 401 25.96 -28.26 -23.54
CA ARG A 401 26.44 -29.48 -22.89
C ARG A 401 27.87 -29.27 -22.35
N GLY A 402 28.11 -29.74 -21.13
CA GLY A 402 29.41 -29.61 -20.47
C GLY A 402 29.61 -28.30 -19.68
N LEU A 403 28.72 -27.31 -19.83
CA LEU A 403 28.70 -26.17 -18.91
C LEU A 403 28.12 -26.58 -17.54
N ALA A 404 28.63 -25.95 -16.48
CA ALA A 404 28.04 -26.07 -15.14
C ALA A 404 26.57 -25.60 -15.16
N ARG A 405 25.73 -26.18 -14.31
CA ARG A 405 24.26 -25.96 -14.31
C ARG A 405 23.85 -24.49 -14.30
N LEU A 406 24.54 -23.64 -13.55
CA LEU A 406 24.19 -22.21 -13.42
C LEU A 406 24.95 -21.31 -14.43
N ASN A 407 25.81 -21.90 -15.27
CA ASN A 407 26.37 -21.21 -16.43
C ASN A 407 25.43 -21.36 -17.62
N ASN A 408 25.56 -20.49 -18.60
CA ASN A 408 24.75 -20.49 -19.82
C ASN A 408 25.50 -19.77 -20.93
N LEU A 409 24.99 -19.90 -22.16
CA LEU A 409 25.44 -19.07 -23.29
C LEU A 409 24.75 -17.71 -23.24
N GLU A 410 23.43 -17.72 -23.05
CA GLU A 410 22.60 -16.52 -22.91
C GLU A 410 21.48 -16.75 -21.90
N LEU A 411 21.15 -15.73 -21.11
CA LEU A 411 20.08 -15.76 -20.12
C LEU A 411 19.08 -14.64 -20.35
N PHE A 412 17.80 -14.97 -20.25
CA PHE A 412 16.67 -14.05 -20.40
C PHE A 412 15.90 -13.96 -19.07
N PRO A 413 16.42 -13.21 -18.09
CA PRO A 413 15.95 -13.27 -16.71
C PRO A 413 14.66 -12.48 -16.47
N GLN A 414 14.31 -11.55 -17.37
CA GLN A 414 13.12 -10.70 -17.27
C GLN A 414 12.06 -11.13 -18.29
N SER A 415 11.39 -12.25 -18.02
CA SER A 415 10.33 -12.76 -18.90
C SER A 415 9.16 -11.81 -19.18
N PRO A 416 8.80 -10.83 -18.32
CA PRO A 416 7.80 -9.81 -18.67
C PRO A 416 8.17 -8.94 -19.87
N SER A 417 9.45 -8.84 -20.20
CA SER A 417 9.97 -8.00 -21.29
C SER A 417 10.16 -8.75 -22.61
N LEU A 418 9.98 -10.08 -22.63
CA LEU A 418 10.22 -10.90 -23.81
C LEU A 418 9.02 -10.84 -24.75
N THR A 419 9.29 -10.57 -26.03
CA THR A 419 8.29 -10.57 -27.10
C THR A 419 8.47 -11.80 -27.99
N LEU A 420 7.51 -12.06 -28.88
CA LEU A 420 7.64 -13.12 -29.89
C LEU A 420 8.89 -12.94 -30.77
N GLU A 421 9.23 -11.69 -31.12
CA GLU A 421 10.47 -11.38 -31.83
C GLU A 421 11.71 -11.76 -31.02
N THR A 422 11.70 -11.49 -29.69
CA THR A 422 12.79 -11.93 -28.82
C THR A 422 12.90 -13.45 -28.80
N TYR A 423 11.79 -14.17 -28.65
CA TYR A 423 11.78 -15.63 -28.68
C TYR A 423 12.26 -16.19 -30.02
N GLU A 424 11.90 -15.59 -31.15
CA GLU A 424 12.43 -16.00 -32.45
C GLU A 424 13.95 -15.80 -32.52
N GLN A 425 14.45 -14.66 -32.05
CA GLN A 425 15.88 -14.38 -32.04
C GLN A 425 16.66 -15.34 -31.10
N ILE A 426 16.06 -15.76 -29.98
CA ILE A 426 16.60 -16.81 -29.10
C ILE A 426 16.75 -18.12 -29.88
N GLY A 427 15.73 -18.51 -30.64
CA GLY A 427 15.76 -19.68 -31.51
C GLY A 427 16.89 -19.62 -32.53
N ARG A 428 17.05 -18.47 -33.21
CA ARG A 428 18.14 -18.24 -34.17
C ARG A 428 19.52 -18.37 -33.52
N ASN A 429 19.74 -17.70 -32.39
CA ASN A 429 21.03 -17.75 -31.71
C ASN A 429 21.36 -19.17 -31.22
N ALA A 430 20.39 -19.91 -30.68
CA ALA A 430 20.59 -21.31 -30.30
C ALA A 430 21.01 -22.18 -31.49
N ALA A 431 20.39 -21.98 -32.66
CA ALA A 431 20.76 -22.69 -33.87
C ALA A 431 22.17 -22.32 -34.38
N ARG A 432 22.55 -21.03 -34.30
CA ARG A 432 23.91 -20.57 -34.62
C ARG A 432 24.95 -21.18 -33.69
N TYR A 433 24.68 -21.24 -32.38
CA TYR A 433 25.55 -21.94 -31.44
C TYR A 433 25.66 -23.44 -31.75
N ALA A 434 24.57 -24.08 -32.20
CA ALA A 434 24.58 -25.49 -32.59
C ALA A 434 25.41 -25.75 -33.86
N LYS A 435 25.52 -24.76 -34.75
CA LYS A 435 26.45 -24.74 -35.90
C LYS A 435 27.90 -24.42 -35.53
N GLY A 436 28.19 -24.10 -34.27
CA GLY A 436 29.51 -23.69 -33.80
C GLY A 436 29.87 -22.23 -34.09
N GLU A 437 28.88 -21.40 -34.43
CA GLU A 437 29.04 -19.97 -34.68
C GLU A 437 29.03 -19.16 -33.37
N SER A 438 29.50 -17.91 -33.44
CA SER A 438 29.49 -16.94 -32.33
C SER A 438 28.58 -15.75 -32.66
N PRO A 439 27.24 -15.90 -32.53
CA PRO A 439 26.30 -14.81 -32.80
C PRO A 439 26.45 -13.66 -31.79
N ALA A 440 26.03 -12.47 -32.21
CA ALA A 440 25.80 -11.38 -31.27
C ALA A 440 24.67 -11.78 -30.29
N PRO A 441 24.86 -11.62 -28.97
CA PRO A 441 23.82 -11.92 -27.99
C PRO A 441 22.53 -11.13 -28.24
N VAL A 442 21.40 -11.73 -27.90
CA VAL A 442 20.09 -11.11 -28.07
C VAL A 442 19.94 -9.93 -27.10
N GLY A 443 19.54 -8.77 -27.61
CA GLY A 443 19.29 -7.59 -26.78
C GLY A 443 18.14 -7.82 -25.80
N VAL A 444 18.33 -7.50 -24.52
CA VAL A 444 17.31 -7.64 -23.48
C VAL A 444 16.90 -6.26 -22.97
N LYS A 445 15.58 -5.98 -22.95
CA LYS A 445 15.06 -4.77 -22.32
C LYS A 445 15.14 -4.88 -20.80
N ILE A 446 15.81 -3.93 -20.18
CA ILE A 446 15.92 -3.82 -18.72
C ILE A 446 14.76 -2.96 -18.19
N ASP A 447 13.88 -3.57 -17.39
CA ASP A 447 12.85 -2.86 -16.62
C ASP A 447 13.15 -3.02 -15.11
N ASN A 448 13.61 -1.92 -14.49
CA ASN A 448 13.95 -1.89 -13.07
C ASN A 448 12.71 -1.98 -12.15
N TRP A 449 11.50 -1.74 -12.67
CA TRP A 449 10.25 -1.81 -11.93
C TRP A 449 9.56 -3.17 -12.04
N ALA A 450 9.98 -4.02 -12.98
CA ALA A 450 9.37 -5.33 -13.23
C ALA A 450 9.35 -6.20 -11.96
N ARG A 451 10.45 -6.21 -11.18
CA ARG A 451 10.50 -6.96 -9.92
C ARG A 451 9.48 -6.42 -8.93
N LEU A 452 9.46 -5.11 -8.68
CA LEU A 452 8.53 -4.50 -7.72
C LEU A 452 7.07 -4.83 -8.09
N ARG A 453 6.73 -4.72 -9.37
CA ARG A 453 5.36 -4.94 -9.86
C ARG A 453 4.94 -6.41 -9.91
N LEU A 454 5.87 -7.32 -10.23
CA LEU A 454 5.52 -8.68 -10.67
C LEU A 454 6.15 -9.78 -9.81
N ILE A 455 6.90 -9.49 -8.74
CA ILE A 455 7.57 -10.52 -7.95
C ILE A 455 6.58 -11.52 -7.34
N VAL A 456 5.44 -11.05 -6.84
CA VAL A 456 4.38 -11.92 -6.28
C VAL A 456 3.83 -12.85 -7.38
N LYS A 457 3.43 -12.29 -8.52
CA LYS A 457 2.97 -13.08 -9.67
C LYS A 457 4.04 -14.08 -10.14
N THR A 458 5.30 -13.66 -10.19
CA THR A 458 6.46 -14.48 -10.58
C THR A 458 6.67 -15.66 -9.64
N ALA A 459 6.57 -15.44 -8.33
CA ALA A 459 6.70 -16.47 -7.31
C ALA A 459 5.53 -17.47 -7.37
N LEU A 460 4.30 -16.98 -7.55
CA LEU A 460 3.11 -17.82 -7.63
C LEU A 460 3.06 -18.67 -8.90
N LEU A 461 3.41 -18.10 -10.06
CA LEU A 461 3.53 -18.87 -11.31
C LEU A 461 4.60 -19.96 -11.19
N HIS A 462 5.75 -19.64 -10.60
CA HIS A 462 6.82 -20.62 -10.42
C HIS A 462 6.43 -21.71 -9.42
N ARG A 463 5.80 -21.35 -8.29
CA ARG A 463 5.22 -22.33 -7.36
C ARG A 463 4.25 -23.26 -8.05
N ARG A 464 3.33 -22.71 -8.86
CA ARG A 464 2.35 -23.51 -9.61
C ARG A 464 3.02 -24.49 -10.57
N GLU A 465 4.12 -24.10 -11.19
CA GLU A 465 4.95 -24.98 -12.01
C GLU A 465 5.67 -26.05 -11.18
N THR A 466 6.24 -25.68 -10.04
CA THR A 466 6.88 -26.62 -9.10
C THR A 466 5.90 -27.67 -8.57
N GLU A 467 4.63 -27.32 -8.35
CA GLU A 467 3.58 -28.26 -7.95
C GLU A 467 3.30 -29.35 -9.01
N GLN A 468 3.76 -29.19 -10.26
CA GLN A 468 3.64 -30.19 -11.33
C GLN A 468 4.88 -31.11 -11.43
N ILE A 469 5.89 -30.91 -10.58
CA ILE A 469 7.08 -31.77 -10.56
C ILE A 469 6.68 -33.19 -10.12
N HIS A 470 7.12 -34.17 -10.89
CA HIS A 470 7.02 -35.58 -10.54
C HIS A 470 8.26 -36.33 -11.02
N ASP A 471 8.61 -37.41 -10.31
CA ASP A 471 9.83 -38.17 -10.58
C ASP A 471 9.66 -39.06 -11.83
N ALA A 472 9.83 -38.43 -13.00
CA ALA A 472 9.76 -39.07 -14.30
C ALA A 472 10.89 -38.57 -15.22
N PRO A 473 11.37 -39.43 -16.14
CA PRO A 473 12.31 -39.00 -17.16
C PRO A 473 11.66 -37.91 -18.04
N PRO A 474 12.45 -37.05 -18.70
CA PRO A 474 11.91 -36.07 -19.64
C PRO A 474 11.08 -36.72 -20.75
N THR A 475 9.99 -36.09 -21.16
CA THR A 475 9.05 -36.61 -22.17
C THR A 475 9.19 -35.82 -23.46
N GLU A 476 9.36 -36.50 -24.58
CA GLU A 476 9.33 -35.87 -25.90
C GLU A 476 7.89 -35.50 -26.27
N LEU A 477 7.72 -34.30 -26.83
CA LEU A 477 6.42 -33.78 -27.23
C LEU A 477 6.36 -33.65 -28.75
N TRP A 478 5.33 -34.22 -29.35
CA TRP A 478 4.84 -33.81 -30.65
C TRP A 478 4.19 -32.43 -30.52
N PHE A 479 4.52 -31.53 -31.44
CA PHE A 479 3.89 -30.23 -31.57
C PHE A 479 3.43 -30.07 -33.02
N ASP A 480 2.12 -29.96 -33.23
CA ASP A 480 1.50 -29.81 -34.55
C ASP A 480 1.78 -28.40 -35.12
N TRP A 481 2.91 -28.29 -35.81
CA TRP A 481 3.42 -27.07 -36.43
C TRP A 481 4.32 -27.41 -37.62
N GLU A 482 4.13 -26.68 -38.73
CA GLU A 482 5.01 -26.75 -39.89
C GLU A 482 5.70 -25.38 -40.11
N PRO A 483 6.99 -25.36 -40.45
CA PRO A 483 7.71 -24.14 -40.74
C PRO A 483 7.23 -23.47 -42.04
N GLU A 484 6.85 -22.19 -41.97
CA GLU A 484 6.61 -21.31 -43.13
C GLU A 484 7.90 -20.59 -43.58
N VAL A 485 9.03 -21.29 -43.67
CA VAL A 485 10.36 -20.70 -43.90
C VAL A 485 11.17 -21.36 -44.99
#